data_AF-T0LDL8-F1
#
_entry.id   AF-T0LDL8-F1
#
_cell.length_a   1.000
_cell.length_b   1.000
_cell.length_c   1.000
_cell.angle_alpha   90.00
_cell.angle_beta   90.00
_cell.angle_gamma   90.00
#
_symmetry.space_group_name_H-M   'P 1'
#
loop_
_entity.id
_entity.type
_entity.pdbx_description
1 polymer ?
#
loop_
_entity_poly.entity_id
_entity_poly.type
_entity_poly.pdbx_seq_one_letter_code
_entity_poly.pdbx_strand_id
1 'polypeptide(L)'
;MQADFEAEGQMTFLKDRDISLSLRLGQIRTDVLILERKIESETRGRAAAQRRRDELKHEQEELEKLREEIKKVLKTGEVNREVAILGAAEIEGDILALHRISDRDEKDQWIRLRLERHAEEMRELTGQAEELFGPNWEERIAEMEAGV
;
A
#
# COMPACT_ATOMS: atom_id res chain seq x y z
N MET A 1 -37.33 -33.36 78.39
CA MET A 1 -36.40 -34.43 77.98
C MET A 1 -36.50 -34.77 76.50
N GLN A 2 -37.63 -35.29 75.97
CA GLN A 2 -37.73 -35.61 74.53
C GLN A 2 -37.77 -34.37 73.62
N ALA A 3 -38.51 -33.32 74.01
CA ALA A 3 -38.56 -32.06 73.27
C ALA A 3 -37.21 -31.29 73.25
N ASP A 4 -36.42 -31.41 74.33
CA ASP A 4 -35.10 -30.77 74.42
C ASP A 4 -34.09 -31.46 73.49
N PHE A 5 -34.16 -32.80 73.39
CA PHE A 5 -33.33 -33.58 72.47
C PHE A 5 -33.68 -33.33 71.00
N GLU A 6 -34.97 -33.17 70.68
CA GLU A 6 -35.43 -32.81 69.33
C GLU A 6 -35.01 -31.38 68.94
N ALA A 7 -35.05 -30.42 69.87
CA ALA A 7 -34.58 -29.05 69.65
C ALA A 7 -33.05 -29.00 69.43
N GLU A 8 -32.28 -29.78 70.19
CA GLU A 8 -30.83 -29.86 70.04
C GLU A 8 -30.43 -30.47 68.68
N GLY A 9 -31.14 -31.51 68.23
CA GLY A 9 -30.96 -32.11 66.91
C GLY A 9 -31.33 -31.18 65.73
N GLN A 10 -32.34 -30.32 65.90
CA GLN A 10 -32.67 -29.30 64.89
C GLN A 10 -31.59 -28.20 64.82
N MET A 11 -31.04 -27.81 65.96
CA MET A 11 -29.99 -26.79 66.01
C MET A 11 -28.66 -27.27 65.41
N THR A 12 -28.29 -28.54 65.58
CA THR A 12 -27.10 -29.11 64.91
C THR A 12 -27.30 -29.19 63.40
N PHE A 13 -28.47 -29.64 62.93
CA PHE A 13 -28.80 -29.66 61.49
C PHE A 13 -28.73 -28.26 60.85
N LEU A 14 -29.23 -27.23 61.55
CA LEU A 14 -29.16 -25.85 61.06
C LEU A 14 -27.72 -25.32 61.01
N LYS A 15 -26.88 -25.66 62.00
CA LYS A 15 -25.45 -25.30 62.01
C LYS A 15 -24.70 -25.98 60.87
N ASP A 16 -24.91 -27.27 60.64
CA ASP A 16 -24.26 -28.00 59.55
C ASP A 16 -24.69 -27.46 58.19
N ARG A 17 -25.97 -27.07 58.06
CA ARG A 17 -26.49 -26.42 56.86
C ARG A 17 -25.91 -25.02 56.66
N ASP A 18 -25.73 -24.24 57.72
CA ASP A 18 -25.10 -22.92 57.66
C ASP A 18 -23.62 -23.00 57.26
N ILE A 19 -22.88 -24.00 57.79
CA ILE A 19 -21.51 -24.29 57.38
C ILE A 19 -21.45 -24.68 55.90
N SER A 20 -22.35 -25.57 55.46
CA SER A 20 -22.45 -25.98 54.05
C SER A 20 -22.75 -24.81 53.11
N LEU A 21 -23.68 -23.93 53.50
CA LEU A 21 -24.02 -22.73 52.74
C LEU A 21 -22.85 -21.74 52.69
N SER A 22 -22.14 -21.55 53.80
CA SER A 22 -20.97 -20.67 53.88
C SER A 22 -19.84 -21.15 52.98
N LEU A 23 -19.57 -22.46 52.95
CA LEU A 23 -18.57 -23.05 52.05
C LEU A 23 -18.97 -22.87 50.58
N ARG A 24 -20.24 -23.10 50.25
CA ARG A 24 -20.76 -22.95 48.89
C ARG A 24 -20.73 -21.49 48.42
N LEU A 25 -21.03 -20.54 49.30
CA LEU A 25 -20.86 -19.11 49.04
C LEU A 25 -19.39 -18.74 48.82
N GLY A 26 -18.47 -19.32 49.58
CA GLY A 26 -17.03 -19.14 49.39
C GLY A 26 -16.54 -19.63 48.02
N GLN A 27 -17.03 -20.79 47.57
CA GLN A 27 -16.73 -21.34 46.24
C GLN A 27 -17.26 -20.43 45.14
N ILE A 28 -18.53 -20.01 45.21
CA ILE A 28 -19.13 -19.10 44.21
C ILE A 28 -18.36 -17.79 44.12
N ARG A 29 -17.93 -17.21 45.25
CA ARG A 29 -17.12 -15.97 45.25
C ARG A 29 -15.78 -16.17 44.53
N THR A 30 -15.13 -17.31 44.74
CA THR A 30 -13.88 -17.65 44.04
C THR A 30 -14.11 -17.80 42.54
N ASP A 31 -15.18 -18.50 42.15
CA ASP A 31 -15.52 -18.70 40.75
C ASP A 31 -15.84 -17.38 40.04
N VAL A 32 -16.56 -16.47 40.69
CA VAL A 32 -16.84 -15.12 40.17
C VAL A 32 -15.54 -14.36 39.92
N LEU A 33 -14.61 -14.33 40.88
CA LEU A 33 -13.31 -13.65 40.69
C LEU A 33 -12.50 -14.24 39.53
N ILE A 34 -12.54 -15.56 39.36
CA ILE A 34 -11.87 -16.24 38.24
C ILE A 34 -12.51 -15.83 36.91
N LEU A 35 -13.84 -15.79 36.85
CA LEU A 35 -14.58 -15.40 35.65
C LEU A 35 -14.35 -13.92 35.30
N GLU A 36 -14.39 -13.02 36.28
CA GLU A 36 -14.08 -11.60 36.10
C GLU A 36 -12.68 -11.40 35.51
N ARG A 37 -11.68 -12.11 36.04
CA ARG A 37 -10.30 -12.05 35.53
C ARG A 37 -10.17 -12.59 34.09
N LYS A 38 -10.91 -13.64 33.74
CA LYS A 38 -10.96 -14.17 32.37
C LYS A 38 -11.60 -13.18 31.40
N ILE A 39 -12.73 -12.58 31.78
CA ILE A 39 -13.42 -11.57 30.98
C ILE A 39 -12.49 -10.38 30.73
N GLU A 40 -11.78 -9.90 31.76
CA GLU A 40 -10.84 -8.79 31.61
C GLU A 40 -9.69 -9.14 30.65
N SER A 41 -9.10 -10.33 30.79
CA SER A 41 -8.03 -10.81 29.90
C SER A 41 -8.48 -10.91 28.44
N GLU A 42 -9.67 -11.48 28.19
CA GLU A 42 -10.23 -11.56 26.84
C GLU A 42 -10.52 -10.18 26.25
N THR A 43 -11.05 -9.25 27.06
CA THR A 43 -11.35 -7.90 26.61
C THR A 43 -10.09 -7.14 26.21
N ARG A 44 -9.02 -7.26 27.00
CA ARG A 44 -7.69 -6.73 26.65
C ARG A 44 -7.12 -7.39 25.39
N GLY A 45 -7.27 -8.70 25.26
CA GLY A 45 -6.86 -9.46 24.08
C GLY A 45 -7.58 -8.99 22.81
N ARG A 46 -8.89 -8.78 22.87
CA ARG A 46 -9.69 -8.23 21.76
C ARG A 46 -9.26 -6.82 21.40
N ALA A 47 -8.99 -5.95 22.38
CA ALA A 47 -8.52 -4.59 22.14
C ALA A 47 -7.11 -4.55 21.51
N ALA A 48 -6.22 -5.48 21.87
CA ALA A 48 -4.91 -5.61 21.25
C ALA A 48 -5.02 -6.15 19.82
N ALA A 49 -5.85 -7.17 19.59
CA ALA A 49 -6.11 -7.72 18.26
C ALA A 49 -6.74 -6.68 17.32
N GLN A 50 -7.66 -5.84 17.83
CA GLN A 50 -8.26 -4.76 17.06
C GLN A 50 -7.22 -3.70 16.66
N ARG A 51 -6.39 -3.25 17.61
CA ARG A 51 -5.28 -2.33 17.30
C ARG A 51 -4.35 -2.89 16.23
N ARG A 52 -3.96 -4.16 16.36
CA ARG A 52 -3.10 -4.81 15.37
C ARG A 52 -3.76 -4.92 14.00
N ARG A 53 -5.08 -5.15 13.96
CA ARG A 53 -5.85 -5.14 12.71
C ARG A 53 -5.89 -3.76 12.07
N ASP A 54 -6.06 -2.71 12.87
CA ASP A 54 -6.09 -1.33 12.36
C ASP A 54 -4.71 -0.91 11.84
N GLU A 55 -3.63 -1.28 12.53
CA GLU A 55 -2.24 -1.12 12.04
C GLU A 55 -2.02 -1.84 10.71
N LEU A 56 -2.38 -3.12 10.62
CA LEU A 56 -2.22 -3.91 9.39
C LEU A 56 -3.05 -3.37 8.23
N LYS A 57 -4.24 -2.83 8.52
CA LYS A 57 -5.07 -2.17 7.51
C LYS A 57 -4.39 -0.90 6.97
N HIS A 58 -3.80 -0.10 7.85
CA HIS A 58 -3.06 1.08 7.44
C HIS A 58 -1.81 0.71 6.62
N GLU A 59 -1.03 -0.27 7.07
CA GLU A 59 0.11 -0.80 6.29
C GLU A 59 -0.33 -1.31 4.91
N GLN A 60 -1.48 -1.99 4.82
CA GLN A 60 -2.04 -2.44 3.54
C GLN A 60 -2.38 -1.26 2.61
N GLU A 61 -2.99 -0.20 3.13
CA GLU A 61 -3.36 0.99 2.35
C GLU A 61 -2.11 1.71 1.80
N GLU A 62 -1.04 1.82 2.59
CA GLU A 62 0.24 2.42 2.13
C GLU A 62 0.93 1.55 1.07
N LEU A 63 0.91 0.23 1.22
CA LEU A 63 1.46 -0.68 0.20
C LEU A 63 0.68 -0.62 -1.12
N GLU A 64 -0.64 -0.45 -1.07
CA GLU A 64 -1.46 -0.30 -2.27
C GLU A 64 -1.12 1.01 -3.02
N LYS A 65 -0.89 2.12 -2.29
CA LYS A 65 -0.42 3.38 -2.88
C LYS A 65 0.92 3.21 -3.58
N LEU A 66 1.91 2.62 -2.88
CA LEU A 66 3.24 2.38 -3.44
C LEU A 66 3.19 1.49 -4.68
N ARG A 67 2.31 0.48 -4.69
CA ARG A 67 2.10 -0.39 -5.85
C ARG A 67 1.58 0.40 -7.06
N GLU A 68 0.64 1.31 -6.87
CA GLU A 68 0.13 2.15 -7.95
C GLU A 68 1.19 3.15 -8.46
N GLU A 69 2.02 3.69 -7.58
CA GLU A 69 3.17 4.52 -7.97
C GLU A 69 4.18 3.74 -8.81
N ILE A 70 4.56 2.53 -8.38
CA ILE A 70 5.47 1.66 -9.15
C ILE A 70 4.88 1.35 -10.54
N LYS A 71 3.59 1.06 -10.65
CA LYS A 71 2.93 0.83 -11.96
C LYS A 71 3.04 2.05 -12.87
N LYS A 72 2.83 3.26 -12.35
CA LYS A 72 2.98 4.49 -13.13
C LYS A 72 4.41 4.65 -13.64
N VAL A 73 5.40 4.48 -12.76
CA VAL A 73 6.83 4.58 -13.12
C VAL A 73 7.21 3.54 -14.17
N LEU A 74 6.76 2.29 -14.02
CA LEU A 74 7.03 1.23 -15.01
C LEU A 74 6.43 1.57 -16.38
N LYS A 75 5.20 2.09 -16.43
CA LYS A 75 4.56 2.50 -17.68
C LYS A 75 5.33 3.63 -18.36
N THR A 76 5.79 4.64 -17.60
CA THR A 76 6.65 5.71 -18.14
C THR A 76 7.98 5.15 -18.65
N GLY A 77 8.59 4.22 -17.91
CA GLY A 77 9.83 3.55 -18.34
C GLY A 77 9.67 2.73 -19.62
N GLU A 78 8.52 2.07 -19.81
CA GLU A 78 8.20 1.33 -21.05
C GLU A 78 8.07 2.27 -22.25
N VAL A 79 7.36 3.39 -22.11
CA VAL A 79 7.24 4.41 -23.16
C VAL A 79 8.62 4.99 -23.51
N ASN A 80 9.43 5.32 -22.50
CA ASN A 80 10.78 5.85 -22.72
C ASN A 80 11.69 4.84 -23.44
N ARG A 81 11.57 3.54 -23.11
CA ARG A 81 12.30 2.48 -23.79
C ARG A 81 11.90 2.36 -25.26
N GLU A 82 10.61 2.42 -25.56
CA GLU A 82 10.12 2.33 -26.93
C GLU A 82 10.60 3.51 -27.78
N VAL A 83 10.53 4.74 -27.25
CA VAL A 83 11.07 5.94 -27.89
C VAL A 83 12.58 5.80 -28.15
N ALA A 84 13.35 5.29 -27.18
CA ALA A 84 14.78 5.07 -27.35
C ALA A 84 15.11 4.02 -28.42
N ILE A 85 14.32 2.94 -28.53
CA ILE A 85 14.49 1.91 -29.58
C ILE A 85 14.20 2.50 -30.96
N LEU A 86 13.12 3.27 -31.10
CA LEU A 86 12.76 3.89 -32.37
C LEU A 86 13.83 4.90 -32.81
N GLY A 87 14.32 5.74 -31.89
CA GLY A 87 15.41 6.67 -32.16
C GLY A 87 16.71 5.96 -32.54
N ALA A 88 17.04 4.84 -31.89
CA ALA A 88 18.22 4.05 -32.23
C ALA A 88 18.12 3.44 -33.65
N ALA A 89 16.95 2.92 -34.03
CA ALA A 89 16.73 2.35 -35.37
C ALA A 89 16.83 3.41 -36.47
N GLU A 90 16.36 4.62 -36.20
CA GLU A 90 16.47 5.76 -37.13
C GLU A 90 17.93 6.18 -37.33
N ILE A 91 18.70 6.29 -36.24
CA ILE A 91 20.15 6.59 -36.30
C ILE A 91 20.90 5.50 -37.07
N GLU A 92 20.58 4.22 -36.84
CA GLU A 92 21.20 3.12 -37.58
C GLU A 92 20.90 3.21 -39.08
N GLY A 93 19.65 3.53 -39.45
CA GLY A 93 19.26 3.79 -40.84
C GLY A 93 20.04 4.95 -41.47
N ASP A 94 20.21 6.05 -40.73
CA ASP A 94 20.98 7.22 -41.16
C ASP A 94 22.46 6.88 -41.36
N ILE A 95 23.07 6.09 -40.46
CA ILE A 95 24.45 5.60 -40.58
C ILE A 95 24.61 4.72 -41.83
N LEU A 96 23.65 3.84 -42.09
CA LEU A 96 23.67 2.96 -43.28
C LEU A 96 23.53 3.76 -44.57
N ALA A 97 22.67 4.78 -44.59
CA ALA A 97 22.53 5.69 -45.73
C ALA A 97 23.85 6.43 -46.02
N LEU A 98 24.49 6.97 -44.98
CA LEU A 98 25.79 7.65 -45.09
C LEU A 98 26.92 6.74 -45.55
N HIS A 99 26.88 5.45 -45.21
CA HIS A 99 27.86 4.47 -45.69
C HIS A 99 27.73 4.17 -47.19
N ARG A 100 26.52 4.34 -47.76
CA ARG A 100 26.26 4.07 -49.19
C ARG A 100 26.65 5.23 -50.10
N ILE A 101 26.85 6.42 -49.53
CA ILE A 101 27.35 7.58 -50.26
C ILE A 101 28.88 7.50 -50.24
N SER A 102 29.52 7.66 -51.39
CA SER A 102 30.99 7.63 -51.49
C SER A 102 31.60 9.03 -51.54
N ASP A 103 30.89 9.96 -52.17
CA ASP A 103 31.35 11.34 -52.32
C ASP A 103 31.15 12.16 -51.04
N ARG A 104 32.10 13.05 -50.74
CA ARG A 104 32.07 13.84 -49.50
C ARG A 104 31.05 14.98 -49.56
N ASP A 105 30.96 15.66 -50.69
CA ASP A 105 30.04 16.80 -50.84
C ASP A 105 28.59 16.30 -50.84
N GLU A 106 28.34 15.14 -51.44
CA GLU A 106 27.05 14.45 -51.39
C GLU A 106 26.67 14.03 -49.95
N LYS A 107 27.62 13.55 -49.13
CA LYS A 107 27.38 13.29 -47.70
C LYS A 107 27.04 14.56 -46.94
N ASP A 108 27.80 15.63 -47.13
CA ASP A 108 27.60 16.89 -46.43
C ASP A 108 26.27 17.56 -46.81
N GLN A 109 25.82 17.37 -48.05
CA GLN A 109 24.50 17.79 -48.49
C GLN A 109 23.40 16.93 -47.85
N TRP A 110 23.57 15.61 -47.83
CA TRP A 110 22.62 14.69 -47.20
C TRP A 110 22.44 14.99 -45.71
N ILE A 111 23.54 15.20 -44.97
CA ILE A 111 23.52 15.55 -43.54
C ILE A 111 22.73 16.84 -43.31
N ARG A 112 22.99 17.87 -44.13
CA ARG A 112 22.27 19.15 -44.02
C ARG A 112 20.76 18.97 -44.23
N LEU A 113 20.36 18.31 -45.32
CA LEU A 113 18.95 18.05 -45.60
C LEU A 113 18.27 17.22 -44.51
N ARG A 114 18.99 16.25 -43.94
CA ARG A 114 18.48 15.42 -42.84
C ARG A 114 18.26 16.23 -41.56
N LEU A 115 19.20 17.11 -41.22
CA LEU A 115 19.09 18.01 -40.06
C LEU A 115 17.96 19.02 -40.25
N GLU A 116 17.79 19.58 -41.45
CA GLU A 116 16.67 20.47 -41.78
C GLU A 116 15.33 19.76 -41.62
N ARG A 117 15.21 18.53 -42.16
CA ARG A 117 14.00 17.71 -42.00
C ARG A 117 13.72 17.42 -40.53
N HIS A 118 14.73 17.05 -39.76
CA HIS A 118 14.58 16.79 -38.33
C HIS A 118 14.11 18.03 -37.57
N ALA A 119 14.64 19.22 -37.89
CA ALA A 119 14.20 20.47 -37.27
C ALA A 119 12.75 20.85 -37.64
N GLU A 120 12.24 20.36 -38.76
CA GLU A 120 10.85 20.54 -39.17
C GLU A 120 9.91 19.53 -38.50
N GLU A 121 10.31 18.24 -38.45
CA GLU A 121 9.64 17.19 -37.68
C GLU A 121 9.49 17.59 -36.21
N MET A 122 10.56 18.11 -35.58
CA MET A 122 10.51 18.59 -34.19
C MET A 122 9.59 19.79 -34.02
N ARG A 123 9.57 20.74 -34.97
CA ARG A 123 8.63 21.87 -34.92
C ARG A 123 7.18 21.42 -35.00
N GLU A 124 6.89 20.45 -35.87
CA GLU A 124 5.54 19.89 -36.00
C GLU A 124 5.11 19.16 -34.72
N LEU A 125 5.99 18.33 -34.15
CA LEU A 125 5.75 17.64 -32.88
C LEU A 125 5.54 18.62 -31.73
N THR A 126 6.35 19.68 -31.64
CA THR A 126 6.18 20.74 -30.63
C THR A 126 4.84 21.45 -30.83
N GLY A 127 4.43 21.77 -32.06
CA GLY A 127 3.14 22.37 -32.35
C GLY A 127 1.96 21.47 -31.96
N GLN A 128 2.04 20.17 -32.25
CA GLN A 128 1.03 19.19 -31.82
C GLN A 128 0.95 19.09 -30.29
N ALA A 129 2.10 19.13 -29.60
CA ALA A 129 2.14 19.12 -28.15
C ALA A 129 1.54 20.41 -27.56
N GLU A 130 1.82 21.58 -28.14
CA GLU A 130 1.20 22.85 -27.75
C GLU A 130 -0.32 22.85 -27.96
N GLU A 131 -0.83 22.26 -29.05
CA GLU A 131 -2.28 22.12 -29.28
C GLU A 131 -2.95 21.21 -28.24
N LEU A 132 -2.30 20.10 -27.88
CA LEU A 132 -2.85 19.10 -26.95
C LEU A 132 -2.76 19.53 -25.49
N PHE A 133 -1.66 20.18 -25.10
CA PHE A 133 -1.33 20.43 -23.70
C PHE A 133 -1.32 21.93 -23.33
N GLY A 134 -1.46 22.80 -24.33
CA GLY A 134 -1.38 24.27 -24.21
C GLY A 134 0.06 24.79 -24.23
N PRO A 135 0.25 26.11 -24.31
CA PRO A 135 1.58 26.72 -24.17
C PRO A 135 2.19 26.41 -22.80
N ASN A 136 3.53 26.36 -22.73
CA ASN A 136 4.32 26.01 -21.54
C ASN A 136 4.08 24.57 -21.02
N TRP A 137 3.69 23.65 -21.90
CA TRP A 137 3.54 22.23 -21.54
C TRP A 137 4.87 21.62 -21.07
N GLU A 138 6.00 22.05 -21.64
CA GLU A 138 7.34 21.59 -21.25
C GLU A 138 7.66 21.92 -19.78
N GLU A 139 7.40 23.16 -19.34
CA GLU A 139 7.57 23.59 -17.94
C GLU A 139 6.68 22.78 -17.01
N ARG A 140 5.43 22.53 -17.41
CA ARG A 140 4.46 21.77 -16.60
C ARG A 140 4.81 20.28 -16.48
N ILE A 141 5.39 19.69 -17.53
CA ILE A 141 5.92 18.32 -17.47
C ILE A 141 7.14 18.28 -16.57
N ALA A 142 8.09 19.21 -16.73
CA ALA A 142 9.28 19.29 -15.89
C ALA A 142 8.94 19.49 -14.39
N GLU A 143 7.93 20.32 -14.08
CA GLU A 143 7.41 20.48 -12.71
C GLU A 143 6.76 19.20 -12.17
N MET A 144 6.03 18.46 -13.02
CA MET A 144 5.48 17.15 -12.64
C MET A 144 6.57 16.11 -12.37
N GLU A 145 7.63 16.09 -13.18
CA GLU A 145 8.74 15.14 -13.02
C GLU A 145 9.63 15.47 -11.82
N ALA A 146 9.77 16.75 -11.45
CA ALA A 146 10.55 17.19 -10.29
C ALA A 146 9.79 17.08 -8.95
N GLY A 147 8.46 16.92 -9.00
CA GLY A 147 7.58 16.78 -7.83
C GLY A 147 7.25 15.33 -7.43
N VAL A 148 7.81 14.35 -8.14
CA VAL A 148 7.83 12.91 -7.80
C VAL A 148 9.16 12.58 -7.12
#